data_AF-A0AAW0X582-F1
#
_entry.id   AF-A0AAW0X582-F1
#
_cell.length_a   1.000
_cell.length_b   1.000
_cell.length_c   1.000
_cell.angle_alpha   90.00
_cell.angle_beta   90.00
_cell.angle_gamma   90.00
#
_symmetry.space_group_name_H-M   'P 1'
#
loop_
_entity.id
_entity.type
_entity.pdbx_description
1 polymer ?
#
loop_
_entity_poly.entity_id
_entity_poly.type
_entity_poly.pdbx_seq_one_letter_code
_entity_poly.pdbx_strand_id
1 'polypeptide(L)'
;MLKMSLYRVIEAGYRRGGRRLSTHIAPLFQETTPTQQETFSENEEDIIEQKRNKSRLKQWHFAKYHSQIQELTDDEEQVLSLRFQRKLYGSYGAISGISSAKLWPSKEELATEKERESITYPHTVQEMINIAKEQKKQEEKLLKERQEDLVRKVAKLKEWKMEVNKRVAKQEKEAQEAKEKKERLIEEVRSILGYRIDPKDERFKEALLKKEMEDKKASKAAKKLARQQRLIERLTEASAEVPSAGRSSTDDEPNRDPPSNTSGSPEV
;
A
#
# COMPACT_ATOMS: atom_id res chain seq x y z
N MET A 1 43.53 -24.94 -48.60
CA MET A 1 44.04 -24.62 -49.95
C MET A 1 44.37 -23.13 -50.02
N LEU A 2 45.39 -22.80 -50.79
CA LEU A 2 46.30 -21.67 -50.62
C LEU A 2 45.71 -20.27 -50.76
N LYS A 3 46.30 -19.35 -49.98
CA LYS A 3 46.29 -17.89 -50.14
C LYS A 3 47.06 -17.47 -51.40
N MET A 4 46.50 -16.56 -52.19
CA MET A 4 47.20 -15.68 -53.14
C MET A 4 46.40 -14.36 -53.12
N SER A 5 46.83 -13.29 -52.43
CA SER A 5 47.88 -12.35 -52.84
C SER A 5 47.68 -11.87 -54.28
N LEU A 6 47.29 -10.59 -54.45
CA LEU A 6 48.05 -9.59 -55.23
C LEU A 6 47.31 -8.25 -55.21
N TYR A 7 47.77 -7.35 -54.34
CA TYR A 7 47.73 -5.91 -54.58
C TYR A 7 48.95 -5.55 -55.43
N ARG A 8 48.78 -4.79 -56.53
CA ARG A 8 49.68 -3.67 -56.91
C ARG A 8 49.23 -2.94 -58.19
N VAL A 9 49.04 -1.63 -58.02
CA VAL A 9 49.60 -0.53 -58.83
C VAL A 9 49.04 -0.34 -60.24
N ILE A 10 48.22 0.70 -60.36
CA ILE A 10 47.87 1.41 -61.61
C ILE A 10 49.06 2.32 -61.95
N GLU A 11 49.78 2.01 -63.02
CA GLU A 11 50.77 2.91 -63.62
C GLU A 11 50.08 3.92 -64.56
N ALA A 12 50.31 5.20 -64.30
CA ALA A 12 50.00 6.30 -65.20
C ALA A 12 51.08 6.39 -66.30
N GLY A 13 50.66 6.38 -67.56
CA GLY A 13 51.55 6.54 -68.72
C GLY A 13 50.94 7.46 -69.77
N TYR A 14 51.08 8.78 -69.57
CA TYR A 14 50.86 9.80 -70.60
C TYR A 14 51.87 9.62 -71.73
N ARG A 15 51.44 9.33 -72.97
CA ARG A 15 52.23 9.60 -74.18
C ARG A 15 51.46 10.52 -75.13
N ARG A 16 51.98 11.74 -75.24
CA ARG A 16 51.70 12.67 -76.33
C ARG A 16 52.36 12.14 -77.61
N GLY A 17 51.60 12.07 -78.70
CA GLY A 17 52.11 11.80 -80.05
C GLY A 17 51.44 12.76 -81.03
N GLY A 18 52.26 13.57 -81.71
CA GLY A 18 51.84 14.74 -82.47
C GLY A 18 51.12 14.47 -83.80
N ARG A 19 50.40 15.52 -84.21
CA ARG A 19 49.68 15.71 -85.47
C ARG A 19 50.56 15.50 -86.71
N ARG A 20 49.96 14.93 -87.76
CA ARG A 20 50.23 15.36 -89.14
C ARG A 20 48.89 15.69 -89.82
N LEU A 21 48.82 16.93 -90.30
CA LEU A 21 47.75 17.49 -91.10
C LEU A 21 47.81 16.85 -92.50
N SER A 22 46.69 16.30 -92.95
CA SER A 22 46.47 16.04 -94.37
C SER A 22 45.25 16.85 -94.80
N THR A 23 45.52 17.87 -95.60
CA THR A 23 44.53 18.76 -96.21
C THR A 23 43.98 18.11 -97.47
N HIS A 24 42.80 17.49 -97.36
CA HIS A 24 41.91 17.33 -98.49
C HIS A 24 40.60 18.05 -98.19
N ILE A 25 40.52 19.28 -98.68
CA ILE A 25 39.29 20.06 -98.72
C ILE A 25 38.54 19.61 -99.98
N ALA A 26 37.48 18.83 -99.78
CA ALA A 26 36.45 18.59 -100.77
C ALA A 26 35.16 19.24 -100.24
N PRO A 27 34.52 20.18 -100.97
CA PRO A 27 33.28 20.76 -100.52
C PRO A 27 32.13 19.82 -100.91
N LEU A 28 31.65 19.03 -99.95
CA LEU A 28 30.37 18.35 -100.08
C LEU A 28 29.40 18.99 -99.09
N PHE A 29 28.78 20.07 -99.55
CA PHE A 29 27.57 20.60 -98.95
C PHE A 29 26.47 19.54 -99.16
N GLN A 30 26.19 18.77 -98.12
CA GLN A 30 24.99 17.95 -98.03
C GLN A 30 24.23 18.35 -96.77
N GLU A 31 22.96 18.60 -97.01
CA GLU A 31 22.00 19.25 -96.15
C GLU A 31 21.68 18.39 -94.92
N THR A 32 21.26 19.08 -93.86
CA THR A 32 20.84 18.54 -92.56
C THR A 32 19.74 17.49 -92.68
N THR A 33 19.98 16.31 -92.13
CA THR A 33 18.92 15.40 -91.64
C THR A 33 18.94 15.40 -90.11
N PRO A 34 17.96 16.00 -89.41
CA PRO A 34 17.90 15.97 -87.95
C PRO A 34 16.98 14.84 -87.51
N THR A 35 17.43 13.58 -87.49
CA THR A 35 16.73 12.51 -86.77
C THR A 35 17.72 11.39 -86.44
N GLN A 36 18.52 11.62 -85.40
CA GLN A 36 19.03 10.53 -84.58
C GLN A 36 18.64 10.88 -83.15
N GLN A 37 17.50 10.35 -82.71
CA GLN A 37 17.18 10.31 -81.29
C GLN A 37 18.14 9.28 -80.69
N GLU A 38 19.28 9.77 -80.18
CA GLU A 38 20.12 8.97 -79.28
C GLU A 38 19.28 8.70 -78.04
N THR A 39 18.79 7.48 -77.90
CA THR A 39 18.21 7.01 -76.65
C THR A 39 19.37 6.88 -75.67
N PHE A 40 19.66 7.96 -74.92
CA PHE A 40 20.52 7.88 -73.75
C PHE A 40 19.96 6.77 -72.86
N SER A 41 20.81 5.83 -72.45
CA SER A 41 20.36 4.82 -71.51
C SER A 41 19.96 5.52 -70.21
N GLU A 42 18.93 5.04 -69.49
CA GLU A 42 18.45 5.63 -68.23
C GLU A 42 19.60 5.90 -67.24
N ASN A 43 20.62 5.05 -67.27
CA ASN A 43 21.84 5.19 -66.49
C ASN A 43 22.65 6.46 -66.81
N GLU A 44 22.69 6.90 -68.06
CA GLU A 44 23.44 8.10 -68.48
C GLU A 44 22.73 9.39 -68.05
N GLU A 45 21.39 9.40 -68.09
CA GLU A 45 20.58 10.52 -67.63
C GLU A 45 20.74 10.72 -66.12
N ASP A 46 20.68 9.65 -65.33
CA ASP A 46 20.93 9.67 -63.89
C ASP A 46 22.32 10.23 -63.54
N ILE A 47 23.34 9.85 -64.30
CA ILE A 47 24.70 10.35 -64.11
C ILE A 47 24.78 11.86 -64.42
N ILE A 48 24.06 12.32 -65.44
CA ILE A 48 24.01 13.75 -65.80
C ILE A 48 23.29 14.54 -64.70
N GLU A 49 22.19 14.04 -64.16
CA GLU A 49 21.46 14.67 -63.05
C GLU A 49 22.29 14.77 -61.78
N GLN A 50 23.01 13.70 -61.44
CA GLN A 50 23.94 13.71 -60.30
C GLN A 50 25.03 14.78 -60.47
N LYS A 51 25.54 14.99 -61.69
CA LYS A 51 26.52 16.05 -61.99
C LYS A 51 25.92 17.45 -61.91
N ARG A 52 24.63 17.61 -62.23
CA ARG A 52 23.89 18.89 -62.10
C ARG A 52 23.61 19.25 -60.64
N ASN A 53 23.50 18.26 -59.75
CA ASN A 53 23.24 18.47 -58.33
C ASN A 53 24.43 19.13 -57.61
N LYS A 54 24.32 20.44 -57.33
CA LYS A 54 25.34 21.23 -56.61
C LYS A 54 25.54 20.79 -55.15
N SER A 55 24.53 20.19 -54.52
CA SER A 55 24.62 19.74 -53.13
C SER A 55 25.55 18.53 -52.96
N ARG A 56 25.87 17.84 -54.07
CA ARG A 56 26.65 16.58 -54.09
C ARG A 56 26.10 15.49 -53.17
N LEU A 57 24.84 15.63 -52.77
CA LEU A 57 24.15 14.73 -51.88
C LEU A 57 23.70 13.50 -52.70
N LYS A 58 23.74 12.30 -52.09
CA LYS A 58 23.26 11.09 -52.76
C LYS A 58 21.78 11.27 -53.13
N GLN A 59 21.34 10.70 -54.25
CA GLN A 59 19.99 10.91 -54.78
C GLN A 59 18.88 10.70 -53.74
N TRP A 60 18.96 9.63 -52.95
CA TRP A 60 17.98 9.35 -51.89
C TRP A 60 17.91 10.45 -50.81
N HIS A 61 19.05 11.03 -50.44
CA HIS A 61 19.12 12.09 -49.44
C HIS A 61 18.63 13.43 -50.02
N PHE A 62 18.95 13.69 -51.29
CA PHE A 62 18.45 14.84 -52.03
C PHE A 62 16.94 14.81 -52.17
N ALA A 63 16.40 13.66 -52.58
CA ALA A 63 14.97 13.39 -52.69
C ALA A 63 14.26 13.59 -51.34
N LYS A 64 14.83 13.04 -50.26
CA LYS A 64 14.33 13.23 -48.89
C LYS A 64 14.33 14.70 -48.44
N TYR A 65 15.37 15.48 -48.76
CA TYR A 65 15.45 16.89 -48.39
C TYR A 65 14.39 17.74 -49.13
N HIS A 66 14.11 17.40 -50.38
CA HIS A 66 13.11 18.11 -51.20
C HIS A 66 11.70 17.52 -51.07
N SER A 67 11.49 16.58 -50.14
CA SER A 67 10.23 15.84 -49.95
C SER A 67 9.71 15.16 -51.22
N GLN A 68 10.59 14.93 -52.19
CA GLN A 68 10.32 14.15 -53.39
C GLN A 68 10.63 12.71 -53.03
N ILE A 69 9.60 11.88 -52.88
CA ILE A 69 9.78 10.44 -52.72
C ILE A 69 9.46 9.77 -54.05
N GLN A 70 10.29 8.80 -54.40
CA GLN A 70 9.99 7.87 -55.47
C GLN A 70 8.87 6.95 -54.99
N GLU A 71 7.86 6.75 -55.83
CA GLU A 71 6.82 5.76 -55.55
C GLU A 71 7.48 4.42 -55.23
N LEU A 72 6.95 3.78 -54.19
CA LEU A 72 7.51 2.53 -53.73
C LEU A 72 7.26 1.45 -54.79
N THR A 73 8.29 0.71 -55.16
CA THR A 73 8.09 -0.43 -56.07
C THR A 73 7.29 -1.54 -55.37
N ASP A 74 6.57 -2.36 -56.14
CA ASP A 74 5.74 -3.45 -55.58
C ASP A 74 6.55 -4.41 -54.69
N ASP A 75 7.79 -4.70 -55.08
CA ASP A 75 8.72 -5.54 -54.32
C ASP A 75 9.12 -4.89 -52.99
N GLU A 76 9.39 -3.59 -53.00
CA GLU A 76 9.72 -2.82 -51.80
C GLU A 76 8.52 -2.73 -50.86
N GLU A 77 7.30 -2.60 -51.39
CA GLU A 77 6.08 -2.61 -50.58
C GLU A 77 5.94 -3.94 -49.82
N GLN A 78 6.20 -5.08 -50.47
CA GLN A 78 6.08 -6.40 -49.84
C GLN A 78 7.14 -6.65 -48.76
N VAL A 79 8.37 -6.17 -48.97
CA VAL A 79 9.48 -6.35 -48.00
C VAL A 79 9.30 -5.44 -46.78
N LEU A 80 8.69 -4.26 -46.96
CA LEU A 80 8.52 -3.29 -45.88
C LEU A 80 7.39 -3.69 -44.92
N SER A 81 7.65 -3.53 -43.62
CA SER A 81 6.63 -3.73 -42.58
C SER A 81 5.46 -2.76 -42.74
N LEU A 82 4.23 -3.22 -42.47
CA LEU A 82 3.02 -2.40 -42.43
C LEU A 82 3.17 -1.13 -41.57
N ARG A 83 3.91 -1.21 -40.45
CA ARG A 83 4.20 -0.05 -39.60
C ARG A 83 4.98 1.03 -40.35
N PHE A 84 5.95 0.62 -41.17
CA PHE A 84 6.77 1.54 -41.95
C PHE A 84 5.97 2.13 -43.12
N GLN A 85 5.17 1.30 -43.80
CA GLN A 85 4.25 1.77 -44.85
C GLN A 85 3.27 2.83 -44.31
N ARG A 86 2.62 2.57 -43.17
CA ARG A 86 1.73 3.53 -42.50
C ARG A 86 2.44 4.85 -42.16
N LYS A 87 3.70 4.78 -41.71
CA LYS A 87 4.54 5.96 -41.43
C LYS A 87 4.88 6.74 -42.71
N LEU A 88 5.19 6.04 -43.80
CA LEU A 88 5.52 6.66 -45.08
C LEU A 88 4.30 7.42 -45.63
N TYR A 89 3.13 6.79 -45.64
CA TYR A 89 1.88 7.43 -46.00
C TYR A 89 1.55 8.63 -45.09
N GLY A 90 1.79 8.52 -43.79
CA GLY A 90 1.59 9.67 -42.87
C GLY A 90 2.53 10.85 -43.13
N SER A 91 3.70 10.61 -43.74
CA SER A 91 4.69 11.66 -44.02
C SER A 91 4.52 12.30 -45.41
N TYR A 92 4.14 11.51 -46.41
CA TYR A 92 4.10 11.93 -47.82
C TYR A 92 2.72 11.82 -48.46
N GLY A 93 1.73 11.28 -47.76
CA GLY A 93 0.37 11.10 -48.23
C GLY A 93 0.26 10.11 -49.38
N ALA A 94 -0.67 10.38 -50.30
CA ALA A 94 -0.95 9.51 -51.45
C ALA A 94 0.22 9.40 -52.45
N ILE A 95 1.16 10.34 -52.43
CA ILE A 95 2.37 10.34 -53.28
C ILE A 95 3.23 9.09 -53.01
N SER A 96 3.12 8.49 -51.82
CA SER A 96 3.91 7.31 -51.48
C SER A 96 3.46 6.02 -52.19
N GLY A 97 2.38 6.05 -52.99
CA GLY A 97 1.85 4.88 -53.69
C GLY A 97 1.16 3.83 -52.81
N ILE A 98 1.07 4.07 -51.49
CA ILE A 98 0.50 3.11 -50.54
C ILE A 98 -1.02 3.25 -50.51
N SER A 99 -1.72 2.12 -50.67
CA SER A 99 -3.18 2.09 -50.57
C SER A 99 -3.65 2.46 -49.16
N SER A 100 -4.59 3.42 -49.08
CA SER A 100 -5.20 3.85 -47.82
C SER A 100 -5.91 2.73 -47.05
N ALA A 101 -6.30 1.65 -47.74
CA ALA A 101 -6.92 0.48 -47.10
C ALA A 101 -5.98 -0.22 -46.10
N LYS A 102 -4.66 -0.23 -46.37
CA LYS A 102 -3.63 -0.85 -45.50
C LYS A 102 -3.40 -0.07 -44.19
N LEU A 103 -3.91 1.16 -44.11
CA LEU A 103 -3.79 2.01 -42.92
C LEU A 103 -4.72 1.56 -41.80
N TRP A 104 -5.86 0.99 -42.17
CA TRP A 104 -6.81 0.46 -41.20
C TRP A 104 -6.30 -0.88 -40.63
N PRO A 105 -6.65 -1.20 -39.37
CA PRO A 105 -6.31 -2.49 -38.79
C PRO A 105 -6.92 -3.65 -39.59
N SER A 106 -6.18 -4.75 -39.67
CA SER A 106 -6.76 -6.01 -40.17
C SER A 106 -7.82 -6.54 -39.20
N LYS A 107 -8.69 -7.45 -39.69
CA LYS A 107 -9.69 -8.12 -38.84
C LYS A 107 -9.07 -8.82 -37.63
N GLU A 108 -7.89 -9.41 -37.81
CA GLU A 108 -7.13 -10.07 -36.75
C GLU A 108 -6.55 -9.06 -35.74
N GLU A 109 -5.98 -7.96 -36.23
CA GLU A 109 -5.50 -6.85 -35.37
C GLU A 109 -6.64 -6.24 -34.56
N LEU A 110 -7.83 -6.13 -35.16
CA LEU A 110 -9.02 -5.59 -34.50
C LEU A 110 -9.56 -6.54 -33.42
N ALA A 111 -9.55 -7.86 -33.67
CA ALA A 111 -9.94 -8.86 -32.67
C ALA A 111 -9.00 -8.84 -31.46
N THR A 112 -7.69 -8.82 -31.69
CA THR A 112 -6.70 -8.75 -30.61
C THR A 112 -6.79 -7.45 -29.81
N GLU A 113 -7.05 -6.32 -30.46
CA GLU A 113 -7.24 -5.03 -29.78
C GLU A 113 -8.50 -5.01 -28.92
N LYS A 114 -9.62 -5.61 -29.40
CA LYS A 114 -10.85 -5.77 -28.60
C LYS A 114 -10.65 -6.65 -27.39
N GLU A 115 -9.95 -7.77 -27.55
CA GLU A 115 -9.60 -8.65 -26.42
C GLU A 115 -8.76 -7.88 -25.40
N ARG A 116 -7.74 -7.16 -25.86
CA ARG A 116 -6.88 -6.32 -25.00
C ARG A 116 -7.68 -5.27 -24.24
N GLU A 117 -8.60 -4.58 -24.90
CA GLU A 117 -9.48 -3.59 -24.28
C GLU A 117 -10.37 -4.25 -23.21
N SER A 118 -10.98 -5.40 -23.53
CA SER A 118 -11.85 -6.12 -22.59
C SER A 118 -11.11 -6.62 -21.34
N ILE A 119 -9.84 -7.03 -21.49
CA ILE A 119 -8.99 -7.49 -20.38
C ILE A 119 -8.49 -6.31 -19.54
N THR A 120 -8.05 -5.24 -20.19
CA THR A 120 -7.44 -4.08 -19.52
C THR A 120 -8.48 -3.20 -18.84
N TYR A 121 -9.63 -3.03 -19.50
CA TYR A 121 -10.72 -2.15 -19.11
C TYR A 121 -12.04 -2.94 -19.08
N PRO A 122 -12.22 -3.82 -18.08
CA PRO A 122 -13.39 -4.70 -18.02
C PRO A 122 -14.70 -3.96 -17.72
N HIS A 123 -14.61 -2.75 -17.16
CA HIS A 123 -15.77 -2.00 -16.70
C HIS A 123 -16.15 -0.87 -17.63
N THR A 124 -17.45 -0.71 -17.84
CA THR A 124 -17.98 0.48 -18.50
C THR A 124 -17.85 1.69 -17.58
N VAL A 125 -17.73 2.90 -18.15
CA VAL A 125 -17.66 4.16 -17.39
C VAL A 125 -18.79 4.29 -16.35
N GLN A 126 -20.01 3.85 -16.69
CA GLN A 126 -21.15 3.86 -15.78
C GLN A 126 -20.96 2.93 -14.57
N GLU A 127 -20.40 1.74 -14.80
CA GLU A 127 -20.10 0.77 -13.75
C GLU A 127 -18.98 1.29 -12.84
N MET A 128 -17.93 1.89 -13.40
CA MET A 128 -16.87 2.54 -12.62
C MET A 128 -17.43 3.62 -11.69
N ILE A 129 -18.37 4.43 -12.18
CA ILE A 129 -19.05 5.45 -11.37
C ILE A 129 -19.83 4.80 -10.22
N ASN A 130 -20.52 3.69 -10.49
CA ASN A 130 -21.29 2.98 -9.46
C ASN A 130 -20.37 2.37 -8.40
N ILE A 131 -19.28 1.70 -8.81
CA ILE A 131 -18.25 1.16 -7.92
C ILE A 131 -17.68 2.27 -7.02
N ALA A 132 -17.30 3.41 -7.61
CA ALA A 132 -16.79 4.54 -6.84
C ALA A 132 -17.81 5.11 -5.85
N LYS A 133 -19.10 5.15 -6.22
CA LYS A 133 -20.18 5.57 -5.31
C LYS A 133 -20.37 4.57 -4.16
N GLU A 134 -20.28 3.28 -4.44
CA GLU A 134 -20.40 2.23 -3.42
C GLU A 134 -19.25 2.26 -2.43
N GLN A 135 -18.01 2.41 -2.92
CA GLN A 135 -16.82 2.57 -2.08
C GLN A 135 -16.96 3.77 -1.14
N LYS A 136 -17.35 4.94 -1.66
CA LYS A 136 -17.60 6.13 -0.83
C LYS A 136 -18.67 5.89 0.23
N LYS A 137 -19.78 5.23 -0.14
CA LYS A 137 -20.84 4.87 0.81
C LYS A 137 -20.33 3.93 1.92
N GLN A 138 -19.46 2.97 1.58
CA GLN A 138 -18.88 2.06 2.55
C GLN A 138 -17.93 2.80 3.50
N GLU A 139 -17.05 3.66 2.97
CA GLU A 139 -16.16 4.49 3.77
C GLU A 139 -16.92 5.40 4.73
N GLU A 140 -17.99 6.05 4.25
CA GLU A 140 -18.85 6.89 5.09
C GLU A 140 -19.53 6.09 6.21
N LYS A 141 -19.97 4.86 5.93
CA LYS A 141 -20.55 3.97 6.96
C LYS A 141 -19.52 3.62 8.03
N LEU A 142 -18.32 3.17 7.63
CA LEU A 142 -17.24 2.83 8.56
C LEU A 142 -16.82 4.03 9.42
N LEU A 143 -16.78 5.22 8.82
CA LEU A 143 -16.46 6.46 9.53
C LEU A 143 -17.55 6.78 10.56
N LYS A 144 -18.83 6.67 10.20
CA LYS A 144 -19.96 6.87 11.12
C LYS A 144 -19.95 5.89 12.28
N GLU A 145 -19.78 4.59 11.99
CA GLU A 145 -19.67 3.54 13.03
C GLU A 145 -18.53 3.84 14.01
N ARG A 146 -17.36 4.20 13.49
CA ARG A 146 -16.21 4.61 14.32
C ARG A 146 -16.53 5.84 15.18
N GLN A 147 -17.20 6.84 14.61
CA GLN A 147 -17.59 8.04 15.35
C GLN A 147 -18.58 7.72 16.47
N GLU A 148 -19.60 6.90 16.20
CA GLU A 148 -20.57 6.46 17.21
C GLU A 148 -19.89 5.70 18.36
N ASP A 149 -18.96 4.80 18.04
CA ASP A 149 -18.19 4.07 19.05
C ASP A 149 -17.30 4.98 19.89
N LEU A 150 -16.66 5.97 19.27
CA LEU A 150 -15.88 6.97 20.00
C LEU A 150 -16.76 7.79 20.93
N VAL A 151 -17.94 8.24 20.48
CA VAL A 151 -18.90 8.97 21.33
C VAL A 151 -19.32 8.12 22.53
N ARG A 152 -19.64 6.84 22.33
CA ARG A 152 -19.98 5.91 23.42
C ARG A 152 -18.85 5.75 24.44
N LYS A 153 -17.59 5.63 23.96
CA LYS A 153 -16.40 5.52 24.83
C LYS A 153 -16.11 6.82 25.58
N VAL A 154 -16.24 7.96 24.91
CA VAL A 154 -16.03 9.29 25.52
C VAL A 154 -17.08 9.58 26.59
N ALA A 155 -18.33 9.13 26.41
CA ALA A 155 -19.35 9.25 27.45
C ALA A 155 -18.95 8.52 28.75
N LYS A 156 -18.43 7.28 28.63
CA LYS A 156 -17.97 6.45 29.77
C LYS A 156 -16.63 6.89 30.37
N LEU A 157 -15.86 7.71 29.66
CA LEU A 157 -14.52 8.11 30.06
C LEU A 157 -14.50 8.86 31.40
N LYS A 158 -15.52 9.67 31.70
CA LYS A 158 -15.61 10.39 32.98
C LYS A 158 -15.74 9.41 34.16
N GLU A 159 -16.57 8.38 34.01
CA GLU A 159 -16.77 7.34 35.03
C GLU A 159 -15.47 6.55 35.26
N TRP A 160 -14.79 6.14 34.19
CA TRP A 160 -13.51 5.43 34.29
C TRP A 160 -12.42 6.27 34.95
N LYS A 161 -12.34 7.57 34.65
CA LYS A 161 -11.40 8.49 35.34
C LYS A 161 -11.69 8.55 36.84
N MET A 162 -12.96 8.65 37.23
CA MET A 162 -13.33 8.67 38.65
C MET A 162 -12.99 7.35 39.34
N GLU A 163 -13.24 6.22 38.68
CA GLU A 163 -12.93 4.89 39.23
C GLU A 163 -11.41 4.70 39.44
N VAL A 164 -10.61 5.06 38.44
CA VAL A 164 -9.14 5.00 38.53
C VAL A 164 -8.63 5.89 39.65
N ASN A 165 -9.08 7.14 39.71
CA ASN A 165 -8.68 8.08 40.76
C ASN A 165 -9.06 7.57 42.15
N LYS A 166 -10.26 6.98 42.31
CA LYS A 166 -10.68 6.36 43.58
C LYS A 166 -9.78 5.19 43.97
N ARG A 167 -9.40 4.35 43.00
CA ARG A 167 -8.49 3.21 43.25
C ARG A 167 -7.10 3.68 43.66
N VAL A 168 -6.55 4.68 42.96
CA VAL A 168 -5.25 5.29 43.29
C VAL A 168 -5.30 5.90 44.69
N ALA A 169 -6.33 6.71 44.99
CA ALA A 169 -6.47 7.34 46.31
C ALA A 169 -6.61 6.30 47.45
N LYS A 170 -7.30 5.17 47.22
CA LYS A 170 -7.36 4.07 48.20
C LYS A 170 -5.99 3.45 48.43
N GLN A 171 -5.27 3.13 47.35
CA GLN A 171 -3.92 2.56 47.44
C GLN A 171 -2.94 3.51 48.13
N GLU A 172 -3.02 4.81 47.84
CA GLU A 172 -2.20 5.83 48.50
C GLU A 172 -2.49 5.93 49.99
N LYS A 173 -3.78 5.93 50.39
CA LYS A 173 -4.18 5.91 51.80
C LYS A 173 -3.71 4.65 52.52
N GLU A 174 -3.90 3.48 51.93
CA GLU A 174 -3.43 2.21 52.50
C GLU A 174 -1.90 2.20 52.64
N ALA A 175 -1.17 2.73 51.66
CA ALA A 175 0.28 2.87 51.72
C ALA A 175 0.73 3.88 52.79
N GLN A 176 0.03 5.00 52.96
CA GLN A 176 0.29 5.98 54.01
C GLN A 176 0.01 5.41 55.38
N GLU A 177 -1.14 4.76 55.59
CA GLU A 177 -1.45 4.10 56.86
C GLU A 177 -0.46 3.00 57.20
N ALA A 178 0.01 2.22 56.22
CA ALA A 178 1.04 1.21 56.43
C ALA A 178 2.37 1.84 56.84
N LYS A 179 2.75 2.99 56.24
CA LYS A 179 3.93 3.75 56.65
C LYS A 179 3.79 4.29 58.06
N GLU A 180 2.66 4.94 58.39
CA GLU A 180 2.41 5.47 59.73
C GLU A 180 2.39 4.37 60.80
N LYS A 181 1.71 3.24 60.55
CA LYS A 181 1.69 2.10 61.47
C LYS A 181 3.10 1.56 61.70
N LYS A 182 3.91 1.48 60.64
CA LYS A 182 5.31 1.05 60.72
C LYS A 182 6.16 2.06 61.50
N GLU A 183 6.00 3.36 61.25
CA GLU A 183 6.72 4.43 61.95
C GLU A 183 6.36 4.45 63.44
N ARG A 184 5.07 4.38 63.79
CA ARG A 184 4.62 4.28 65.19
C ARG A 184 5.22 3.07 65.90
N LEU A 185 5.23 1.90 65.25
CA LEU A 185 5.86 0.69 65.80
C LEU A 185 7.37 0.86 66.03
N ILE A 186 8.07 1.50 65.10
CA ILE A 186 9.51 1.77 65.23
C ILE A 186 9.76 2.73 66.40
N GLU A 187 8.93 3.77 66.55
CA GLU A 187 9.07 4.79 67.59
C GLU A 187 8.77 4.24 68.99
N GLU A 188 7.74 3.42 69.13
CA GLU A 188 7.43 2.69 70.36
C GLU A 188 8.59 1.78 70.79
N VAL A 189 9.12 0.96 69.88
CA VAL A 189 10.27 0.08 70.18
C VAL A 189 11.51 0.90 70.52
N ARG A 190 11.72 2.04 69.85
CA ARG A 190 12.82 2.94 70.14
C ARG A 190 12.70 3.62 71.51
N SER A 191 11.47 3.92 71.97
CA SER A 191 11.23 4.46 73.30
C SER A 191 11.59 3.47 74.42
N ILE A 192 11.36 2.16 74.20
CA ILE A 192 11.69 1.10 75.15
C ILE A 192 13.21 0.85 75.19
N LEU A 193 13.88 0.90 74.04
CA LEU A 193 15.31 0.63 73.94
C LEU A 193 16.19 1.83 74.31
N GLY A 194 15.69 3.06 74.17
CA GLY A 194 16.37 4.29 74.61
C GLY A 194 17.56 4.75 73.76
N TYR A 195 17.92 4.03 72.68
CA TYR A 195 19.03 4.36 71.76
C TYR A 195 18.55 4.36 70.29
N ARG A 196 19.24 5.07 69.39
CA ARG A 196 18.93 5.03 67.93
C ARG A 196 19.44 3.71 67.34
N ILE A 197 18.54 2.76 67.11
CA ILE A 197 18.82 1.44 66.54
C ILE A 197 18.14 1.32 65.18
N ASP A 198 18.80 0.70 64.22
CA ASP A 198 18.27 0.54 62.87
C ASP A 198 17.25 -0.60 62.82
N PRO A 199 16.17 -0.50 62.01
CA PRO A 199 15.09 -1.49 61.96
C PRO A 199 15.52 -2.85 61.37
N LYS A 200 16.78 -3.00 60.94
CA LYS A 200 17.33 -4.25 60.40
C LYS A 200 18.08 -5.08 61.46
N ASP A 201 18.35 -4.50 62.63
CA ASP A 201 19.18 -5.11 63.67
C ASP A 201 18.46 -6.23 64.44
N GLU A 202 19.23 -7.21 64.92
CA GLU A 202 18.70 -8.39 65.63
C GLU A 202 18.00 -8.03 66.94
N ARG A 203 18.53 -7.05 67.67
CA ARG A 203 17.93 -6.53 68.92
C ARG A 203 16.56 -5.88 68.69
N PHE A 204 16.38 -5.23 67.53
CA PHE A 204 15.08 -4.64 67.16
C PHE A 204 14.03 -5.73 66.91
N LYS A 205 14.42 -6.84 66.27
CA LYS A 205 13.54 -8.00 66.03
C LYS A 205 13.12 -8.67 67.34
N GLU A 206 14.03 -8.84 68.29
CA GLU A 206 13.70 -9.41 69.61
C GLU A 206 12.73 -8.53 70.42
N ALA A 207 12.94 -7.21 70.40
CA ALA A 207 12.05 -6.26 71.07
C ALA A 207 10.66 -6.21 70.40
N LEU A 208 10.61 -6.27 69.06
CA LEU A 208 9.36 -6.34 68.31
C LEU A 208 8.59 -7.63 68.60
N LEU A 209 9.27 -8.78 68.68
CA LEU A 209 8.65 -10.06 69.02
C LEU A 209 8.05 -10.08 70.43
N LYS A 210 8.74 -9.48 71.41
CA LYS A 210 8.21 -9.35 72.79
C LYS A 210 6.93 -8.50 72.81
N LYS A 211 6.93 -7.37 72.09
CA LYS A 211 5.79 -6.45 71.98
C LYS A 211 4.60 -7.09 71.25
N GLU A 212 4.84 -7.80 70.15
CA GLU A 212 3.79 -8.56 69.47
C GLU A 212 3.16 -9.64 70.35
N MET A 213 3.94 -10.29 71.22
CA MET A 213 3.43 -11.29 72.16
C MET A 213 2.59 -10.67 73.27
N GLU A 214 2.91 -9.46 73.73
CA GLU A 214 2.14 -8.69 74.69
C GLU A 214 0.84 -8.15 74.08
N ASP A 215 0.90 -7.54 72.89
CA ASP A 215 -0.27 -7.06 72.14
C ASP A 215 -1.22 -8.21 71.76
N LYS A 216 -0.68 -9.38 71.42
CA LYS A 216 -1.48 -10.58 71.12
C LYS A 216 -2.17 -11.14 72.36
N LYS A 217 -1.57 -11.01 73.55
CA LYS A 217 -2.22 -11.39 74.82
C LYS A 217 -3.30 -10.37 75.20
N ALA A 218 -3.01 -9.07 75.08
CA ALA A 218 -3.96 -7.99 75.35
C ALA A 218 -5.17 -8.03 74.41
N SER A 219 -4.96 -8.20 73.10
CA SER A 219 -6.05 -8.31 72.11
C SER A 219 -6.91 -9.57 72.31
N LYS A 220 -6.33 -10.69 72.75
CA LYS A 220 -7.10 -11.89 73.12
C LYS A 220 -7.95 -11.65 74.38
N ALA A 221 -7.42 -10.95 75.37
CA ALA A 221 -8.17 -10.59 76.58
C ALA A 221 -9.31 -9.61 76.25
N ALA A 222 -9.04 -8.55 75.48
CA ALA A 222 -10.05 -7.60 75.02
C ALA A 222 -11.16 -8.25 74.18
N LYS A 223 -10.81 -9.21 73.29
CA LYS A 223 -11.80 -9.99 72.53
C LYS A 223 -12.68 -10.87 73.42
N LYS A 224 -12.13 -11.43 74.52
CA LYS A 224 -12.91 -12.21 75.49
C LYS A 224 -13.87 -11.30 76.27
N LEU A 225 -13.41 -10.13 76.70
CA LEU A 225 -14.23 -9.13 77.39
C LEU A 225 -15.35 -8.58 76.48
N ALA A 226 -15.05 -8.23 75.24
CA ALA A 226 -16.05 -7.75 74.28
C ALA A 226 -17.10 -8.83 73.93
N ARG A 227 -16.70 -10.12 73.89
CA ARG A 227 -17.64 -11.23 73.74
C ARG A 227 -18.54 -11.40 74.97
N GLN A 228 -18.00 -11.21 76.17
CA GLN A 228 -18.76 -11.24 77.41
C GLN A 228 -19.73 -10.06 77.49
N GLN A 229 -19.30 -8.84 77.11
CA GLN A 229 -20.15 -7.65 77.05
C GLN A 229 -21.28 -7.81 76.04
N ARG A 230 -21.00 -8.26 74.81
CA ARG A 230 -22.05 -8.56 73.81
C ARG A 230 -23.05 -9.63 74.27
N LEU A 231 -22.59 -10.60 75.05
CA LEU A 231 -23.46 -11.63 75.62
C LEU A 231 -24.35 -11.05 76.71
N ILE A 232 -23.81 -10.17 77.55
CA ILE A 232 -24.57 -9.48 78.61
C ILE A 232 -25.58 -8.51 77.98
N GLU A 233 -25.19 -7.72 76.98
CA GLU A 233 -26.10 -6.84 76.21
C GLU A 233 -27.28 -7.62 75.61
N ARG A 234 -26.98 -8.75 74.96
CA ARG A 234 -28.01 -9.64 74.39
C ARG A 234 -28.92 -10.29 75.44
N LEU A 235 -28.39 -10.58 76.64
CA LEU A 235 -29.19 -11.11 77.76
C LEU A 235 -30.02 -10.02 78.44
N THR A 236 -29.53 -8.77 78.50
CA THR A 236 -30.30 -7.63 79.02
C THR A 236 -31.39 -7.17 78.06
N GLU A 237 -31.14 -7.20 76.75
CA GLU A 237 -32.18 -6.95 75.73
C GLU A 237 -33.26 -8.04 75.76
N ALA A 238 -32.87 -9.31 75.87
CA ALA A 238 -33.81 -10.43 76.03
C ALA A 238 -34.53 -10.49 77.39
N SER A 239 -34.04 -9.77 78.41
CA SER A 239 -34.70 -9.66 79.71
C SER A 239 -35.53 -8.38 79.86
N ALA A 240 -35.38 -7.41 78.94
CA ALA A 240 -36.19 -6.19 78.88
C ALA A 240 -37.44 -6.39 77.99
N GLU A 241 -37.41 -7.36 77.07
CA GLU A 241 -38.59 -7.83 76.35
C GLU A 241 -39.24 -9.01 77.12
N VAL A 242 -40.47 -8.79 77.61
CA VAL A 242 -41.45 -9.74 78.21
C VAL A 242 -41.49 -9.75 79.76
N PRO A 243 -42.63 -9.32 80.40
CA PRO A 243 -43.97 -9.82 80.08
C PRO A 243 -45.17 -8.83 80.08
N SER A 244 -46.08 -9.00 79.11
CA SER A 244 -47.54 -8.99 79.35
C SER A 244 -48.24 -9.92 78.35
N ALA A 245 -49.02 -10.85 78.87
CA ALA A 245 -49.69 -11.95 78.17
C ALA A 245 -50.89 -11.52 77.30
N GLY A 246 -51.17 -12.31 76.26
CA GLY A 246 -52.42 -12.31 75.49
C GLY A 246 -52.42 -13.33 74.36
N ARG A 247 -52.83 -14.57 74.64
CA ARG A 247 -53.06 -15.67 73.67
C ARG A 247 -54.32 -15.39 72.83
N SER A 248 -54.26 -15.65 71.53
CA SER A 248 -55.36 -16.30 70.78
C SER A 248 -54.85 -16.95 69.50
N SER A 249 -55.09 -18.25 69.43
CA SER A 249 -55.02 -19.13 68.26
C SER A 249 -55.97 -18.71 67.15
N THR A 250 -55.60 -18.94 65.89
CA THR A 250 -56.47 -19.53 64.86
C THR A 250 -55.61 -20.02 63.71
N ASP A 251 -55.89 -21.27 63.35
CA ASP A 251 -55.33 -22.04 62.25
C ASP A 251 -55.68 -21.44 60.89
N ASP A 252 -54.81 -21.64 59.89
CA ASP A 252 -55.26 -22.00 58.55
C ASP A 252 -54.16 -22.72 57.75
N GLU A 253 -54.60 -23.75 57.03
CA GLU A 253 -53.90 -24.90 56.48
C GLU A 253 -52.93 -24.64 55.30
N PRO A 254 -52.09 -25.65 54.97
CA PRO A 254 -51.10 -25.62 53.89
C PRO A 254 -51.63 -26.20 52.57
N ASN A 255 -51.19 -25.67 51.43
CA ASN A 255 -51.33 -26.37 50.13
C ASN A 255 -50.10 -26.15 49.23
N ARG A 256 -49.41 -27.27 48.95
CA ARG A 256 -48.83 -27.77 47.67
C ARG A 256 -48.39 -26.74 46.60
N ASP A 257 -47.25 -26.85 45.93
CA ASP A 257 -46.48 -28.00 45.43
C ASP A 257 -45.01 -27.60 45.11
N PRO A 258 -44.09 -28.58 44.94
CA PRO A 258 -42.69 -28.33 44.58
C PRO A 258 -42.44 -28.42 43.06
N PRO A 259 -41.55 -27.61 42.45
CA PRO A 259 -41.02 -27.93 41.14
C PRO A 259 -39.81 -28.87 41.25
N SER A 260 -40.03 -30.02 40.65
CA SER A 260 -39.11 -31.11 40.36
C SER A 260 -37.83 -30.69 39.64
N ASN A 261 -36.76 -31.35 40.06
CA ASN A 261 -35.52 -31.63 39.33
C ASN A 261 -35.78 -32.06 37.87
N THR A 262 -35.05 -31.51 36.91
CA THR A 262 -34.89 -32.08 35.56
C THR A 262 -33.42 -32.05 35.18
N SER A 263 -32.83 -33.23 35.13
CA SER A 263 -31.49 -33.52 34.63
C SER A 263 -31.54 -33.96 33.16
N GLY A 264 -30.54 -33.52 32.37
CA GLY A 264 -30.18 -34.07 31.04
C GLY A 264 -30.84 -33.33 29.88
N SER A 265 -30.16 -32.91 28.81
CA SER A 265 -28.93 -33.42 28.20
C SER A 265 -28.35 -32.43 27.17
N PRO A 266 -27.12 -32.69 26.66
CA PRO A 266 -26.34 -31.79 25.79
C PRO A 266 -26.60 -32.04 24.29
N GLU A 267 -26.26 -31.04 23.47
CA GLU A 267 -25.94 -31.03 22.01
C GLU A 267 -25.98 -29.54 21.57
N VAL A 268 -25.06 -28.91 20.85
CA VAL A 268 -24.13 -29.26 19.75
C VAL A 268 -22.85 -28.44 19.88
#